data_AF-A0A4Y2SVW2-F1
#
_entry.id   AF-A0A4Y2SVW2-F1
#
_cell.length_a   1.000
_cell.length_b   1.000
_cell.length_c   1.000
_cell.angle_alpha   90.00
_cell.angle_beta   90.00
_cell.angle_gamma   90.00
#
_symmetry.space_group_name_H-M   'P 1'
#
loop_
_entity.id
_entity.type
_entity.pdbx_description
1 polymer ?
#
loop_
_entity_poly.entity_id
_entity_poly.type
_entity_poly.pdbx_seq_one_letter_code
_entity_poly.pdbx_strand_id
1 'polypeptide(L)'
;MKINRKSPNERRDEIDLSLSPSASQMRSKLTSASLVSDRFDVSNRATAVIAFSVLYDLGMISEKDTSLVIDKSKIRREKQKTRKSIGQIMNRLIVTKGIYFDGRRDNTTFQEK
;
A
#
# COMPACT_ATOMS: atom_id res chain seq x y z
N MET A 1 24.33 -64.04 -5.02
CA MET A 1 23.72 -62.75 -4.61
C MET A 1 23.21 -62.03 -5.85
N LYS A 2 21.89 -61.89 -6.01
CA LYS A 2 21.28 -61.06 -7.06
C LYS A 2 20.63 -59.86 -6.36
N ILE A 3 21.11 -58.65 -6.62
CA ILE A 3 20.55 -57.41 -6.06
C ILE A 3 19.49 -56.92 -7.04
N ASN A 4 18.22 -57.00 -6.66
CA ASN A 4 17.11 -56.44 -7.43
C ASN A 4 17.07 -54.93 -7.21
N ARG A 5 17.39 -54.13 -8.23
CA ARG A 5 17.26 -52.67 -8.19
C ARG A 5 15.87 -52.30 -8.72
N LYS A 6 14.96 -51.90 -7.82
CA LYS A 6 13.69 -51.26 -8.23
C LYS A 6 14.00 -49.94 -8.96
N SER A 7 13.21 -49.64 -9.98
CA SER A 7 13.36 -48.46 -10.85
C SER A 7 13.03 -47.15 -10.10
N PRO A 8 13.59 -45.99 -10.51
CA PRO A 8 13.60 -44.75 -9.72
C PRO A 8 12.27 -43.97 -9.69
N ASN A 9 11.15 -44.59 -10.05
CA ASN A 9 9.93 -43.85 -10.43
C ASN A 9 8.80 -43.91 -9.39
N GLU A 10 9.12 -44.14 -8.12
CA GLU A 10 8.13 -44.18 -7.03
C GLU A 10 8.42 -43.04 -6.05
N ARG A 11 7.43 -42.14 -5.89
CA ARG A 11 7.42 -40.87 -5.13
C ARG A 11 7.79 -39.60 -5.91
N ARG A 12 6.90 -39.22 -6.83
CA ARG A 12 6.60 -37.79 -7.00
C ARG A 12 5.50 -37.48 -6.00
N ASP A 13 5.88 -37.07 -4.81
CA ASP A 13 4.96 -36.39 -3.91
C ASP A 13 4.67 -35.05 -4.61
N GLU A 14 3.55 -34.98 -5.32
CA GLU A 14 3.05 -33.72 -5.86
C GLU A 14 2.85 -32.79 -4.67
N ILE A 15 3.69 -31.76 -4.57
CA ILE A 15 3.48 -30.69 -3.62
C ILE A 15 2.23 -29.97 -4.11
N ASP A 16 1.10 -30.30 -3.48
CA ASP A 16 -0.17 -29.64 -3.72
C ASP A 16 -0.03 -28.15 -3.34
N LEU A 17 0.29 -27.34 -4.36
CA LEU A 17 0.43 -25.88 -4.25
C LEU A 17 -0.91 -25.19 -3.90
N SER A 18 -2.03 -25.94 -3.84
CA SER A 18 -3.35 -25.42 -3.48
C SER A 18 -3.52 -25.16 -1.97
N LEU A 19 -2.65 -25.71 -1.13
CA LEU A 19 -2.63 -25.50 0.33
C LEU A 19 -1.82 -24.27 0.76
N SER A 20 -1.43 -23.40 -0.18
CA SER A 20 -0.97 -22.05 0.18
C SER A 20 -2.10 -21.37 0.97
N PRO A 21 -1.94 -21.10 2.29
CA PRO A 21 -2.93 -20.30 3.00
C PRO A 21 -3.07 -19.01 2.21
N SER A 22 -4.31 -18.64 1.85
CA SER A 22 -4.59 -17.33 1.26
C SER A 22 -3.86 -16.32 2.12
N ALA A 23 -2.74 -15.78 1.61
CA ALA A 23 -1.87 -14.90 2.36
C ALA A 23 -2.66 -13.61 2.54
N SER A 24 -3.49 -13.57 3.58
CA SER A 24 -4.27 -12.41 3.96
C SER A 24 -3.27 -11.32 4.26
N GLN A 25 -3.03 -10.46 3.26
CA GLN A 25 -2.11 -9.35 3.41
C GLN A 25 -2.69 -8.45 4.50
N MET A 26 -2.03 -8.39 5.66
CA MET A 26 -2.40 -7.46 6.72
C MET A 26 -2.22 -6.02 6.21
N ARG A 27 -3.33 -5.43 5.76
CA ARG A 27 -3.40 -4.07 5.20
C ARG A 27 -3.86 -3.09 6.26
N SER A 28 -2.90 -2.53 6.98
CA SER A 28 -3.10 -1.39 7.87
C SER A 28 -3.52 -0.16 7.04
N LYS A 29 -4.61 0.52 7.41
CA LYS A 29 -4.99 1.80 6.82
C LYS A 29 -4.18 2.91 7.48
N LEU A 30 -3.22 3.50 6.76
CA LEU A 30 -2.30 4.52 7.28
C LEU A 30 -2.51 5.89 6.59
N THR A 31 -3.76 6.22 6.25
CA THR A 31 -4.10 7.40 5.44
C THR A 31 -3.61 8.72 6.03
N SER A 32 -3.72 8.90 7.35
CA SER A 32 -3.29 10.14 8.00
C SER A 32 -1.77 10.26 7.99
N ALA A 33 -1.06 9.19 8.34
CA ALA A 33 0.40 9.17 8.34
C ALA A 33 0.96 9.33 6.91
N SER A 34 0.33 8.71 5.91
CA SER A 34 0.74 8.85 4.50
C SER A 34 0.53 10.28 4.00
N LEU A 35 -0.60 10.90 4.33
CA LEU A 35 -0.93 12.27 3.93
C LEU A 35 0.02 13.29 4.55
N VAL A 36 0.25 13.19 5.86
CA VAL A 36 1.18 14.08 6.57
C VAL A 36 2.60 13.89 6.04
N SER A 37 3.04 12.64 5.88
CA SER A 37 4.36 12.33 5.33
C SER A 37 4.54 12.85 3.90
N ASP A 38 3.53 12.75 3.04
CA ASP A 38 3.59 13.33 1.69
C ASP A 38 3.58 14.87 1.71
N ARG A 39 2.84 15.49 2.62
CA ARG A 39 2.80 16.95 2.77
C ARG A 39 4.18 17.53 3.13
N PHE A 40 4.93 16.84 3.99
CA PHE A 40 6.25 17.27 4.46
C PHE A 40 7.41 16.62 3.69
N ASP A 41 7.12 15.94 2.57
CA ASP A 41 8.07 15.20 1.75
C ASP A 41 9.00 14.25 2.55
N VAL A 42 8.43 13.61 3.58
CA VAL A 42 9.18 12.68 4.44
C VAL A 42 9.37 11.36 3.70
N SER A 43 10.59 10.83 3.75
CA SER A 43 10.90 9.54 3.13
C SER A 43 10.06 8.40 3.72
N ASN A 44 9.69 7.43 2.88
CA ASN A 44 8.90 6.27 3.31
C ASN A 44 9.56 5.50 4.46
N ARG A 45 10.90 5.45 4.47
CA ARG A 45 11.67 4.78 5.52
C ARG A 45 11.60 5.56 6.83
N ALA A 46 11.80 6.88 6.80
CA ALA A 46 11.69 7.73 7.98
C ALA A 46 10.29 7.65 8.59
N THR A 47 9.24 7.74 7.76
CA THR A 47 7.85 7.60 8.24
C THR A 47 7.58 6.24 8.85
N ALA A 48 8.10 5.16 8.27
CA ALA A 48 7.95 3.82 8.84
C ALA A 48 8.63 3.71 10.21
N VAL A 49 9.85 4.23 10.35
CA VAL A 49 10.58 4.22 11.63
C VAL A 49 9.87 5.07 12.69
N ILE A 50 9.41 6.28 12.35
CA ILE A 50 8.66 7.15 13.26
C ILE A 50 7.34 6.48 13.70
N ALA A 51 6.60 5.91 12.76
CA ALA A 51 5.35 5.24 13.09
C ALA A 51 5.58 3.98 13.94
N PHE A 52 6.65 3.23 13.65
CA PHE A 52 7.07 2.08 14.43
C PHE A 52 7.48 2.48 15.85
N SER A 53 8.28 3.53 16.04
CA SER A 53 8.71 3.98 17.36
C SER A 53 7.51 4.40 18.21
N VAL A 54 6.58 5.18 17.65
CA VAL A 54 5.34 5.56 18.35
C VAL A 54 4.52 4.34 18.76
N LEU A 55 4.37 3.35 17.87
CA LEU A 55 3.63 2.13 18.19
C LEU A 55 4.33 1.26 19.25
N TYR A 56 5.67 1.26 19.27
CA TYR A 56 6.46 0.56 20.27
C TYR A 56 6.33 1.24 21.65
N ASP A 57 6.46 2.57 21.70
CA ASP A 57 6.32 3.35 22.94
C ASP A 57 4.92 3.23 23.56
N LEU A 58 3.89 3.11 22.71
CA LEU A 58 2.50 2.86 23.13
C LEU A 58 2.22 1.40 23.49
N GLY A 59 3.20 0.49 23.38
CA GLY A 59 3.05 -0.93 23.66
C GLY A 59 2.14 -1.68 22.68
N MET A 60 1.82 -1.08 21.52
CA MET A 60 1.03 -1.75 20.47
C MET A 60 1.86 -2.76 19.67
N ILE A 61 3.17 -2.56 19.64
CA ILE A 61 4.14 -3.50 19.08
C ILE A 61 5.07 -3.93 20.20
N SER A 62 5.40 -5.22 20.23
CA SER A 62 6.40 -5.78 21.11
C SER A 62 7.31 -6.71 20.31
N GLU A 63 8.42 -7.15 20.89
CA GLU A 63 9.28 -8.17 20.28
C GLU A 63 8.51 -9.47 20.00
N LYS A 64 7.47 -9.76 20.80
CA LYS A 64 6.63 -10.94 20.65
C LYS A 64 5.47 -10.77 19.67
N ASP A 65 4.91 -9.56 19.57
CA ASP A 65 3.79 -9.26 18.68
C ASP A 65 4.19 -8.24 17.61
N THR A 66 4.40 -8.77 16.40
CA THR A 66 4.83 -8.03 15.21
C THR A 66 3.71 -7.80 14.21
N SER A 67 2.46 -8.08 14.59
CA SER A 67 1.29 -7.99 13.71
C SER A 67 1.10 -6.58 13.13
N LEU A 68 1.36 -5.55 13.93
CA LEU A 68 1.17 -4.15 13.59
C LEU A 68 2.42 -3.45 13.02
N VAL A 69 3.50 -4.18 12.75
CA VAL A 69 4.75 -3.58 12.23
C VAL A 69 4.52 -2.80 10.95
N ILE A 70 4.90 -1.53 10.95
CA ILE A 70 4.81 -0.65 9.80
C ILE A 70 6.14 -0.67 9.06
N ASP A 71 6.16 -1.24 7.85
CA ASP A 71 7.33 -1.23 6.99
C ASP A 71 7.25 -0.12 5.92
N LYS A 72 8.39 0.12 5.25
CA LYS A 72 8.45 1.09 4.15
C LYS A 72 7.44 0.79 3.03
N SER A 73 7.13 -0.49 2.79
CA SER A 73 6.25 -0.90 1.69
C SER A 73 4.78 -0.61 2.01
N LYS A 74 4.36 -0.78 3.28
CA LYS A 74 3.04 -0.36 3.77
C LYS A 74 2.87 1.15 3.56
N ILE A 75 3.84 1.97 4.00
CA ILE A 75 3.79 3.44 3.77
C ILE A 75 3.74 3.79 2.29
N ARG A 76 4.61 3.19 1.45
CA ARG A 76 4.63 3.44 0.00
C ARG A 76 3.28 3.15 -0.65
N ARG A 77 2.64 2.02 -0.30
CA ARG A 77 1.32 1.65 -0.83
C ARG A 77 0.25 2.63 -0.40
N GLU A 78 0.22 3.01 0.87
CA GLU A 78 -0.78 3.96 1.39
C GLU A 78 -0.60 5.36 0.77
N LYS A 79 0.63 5.87 0.64
CA LYS A 79 0.91 7.11 -0.09
C LYS A 79 0.41 7.05 -1.54
N GLN A 80 0.69 5.96 -2.26
CA GLN A 80 0.22 5.81 -3.63
C GLN A 80 -1.31 5.82 -3.72
N LYS A 81 -2.02 5.20 -2.77
CA LYS A 81 -3.49 5.25 -2.70
C LYS A 81 -3.97 6.68 -2.43
N THR A 82 -3.39 7.36 -1.44
CA THR A 82 -3.74 8.74 -1.09
C THR A 82 -3.54 9.69 -2.28
N ARG A 83 -2.41 9.59 -2.99
CA ARG A 83 -2.14 10.39 -4.20
C ARG A 83 -3.15 10.11 -5.30
N LYS A 84 -3.50 8.83 -5.54
CA LYS A 84 -4.53 8.45 -6.53
C LYS A 84 -5.90 9.02 -6.17
N SER A 85 -6.33 8.91 -4.91
CA SER A 85 -7.62 9.47 -4.48
C SER A 85 -7.66 10.99 -4.62
N ILE A 86 -6.58 11.68 -4.28
CA ILE A 86 -6.49 13.14 -4.46
C ILE A 86 -6.52 13.50 -5.95
N GLY A 87 -5.77 12.79 -6.79
CA GLY A 87 -5.77 12.99 -8.23
C GLY A 87 -7.15 12.81 -8.85
N GLN A 88 -7.90 11.79 -8.43
CA GLN A 88 -9.29 11.58 -8.88
C GLN A 88 -10.21 12.73 -8.48
N ILE A 89 -10.09 13.23 -7.24
CA ILE A 89 -10.85 14.39 -6.76
C ILE A 89 -10.50 15.63 -7.59
N MET A 90 -9.22 15.87 -7.84
CA MET A 90 -8.77 17.02 -8.63
C MET A 90 -9.23 16.93 -10.09
N ASN A 91 -9.13 15.77 -10.73
CA ASN A 91 -9.63 15.57 -12.09
C ASN A 91 -11.14 15.88 -12.17
N ARG A 92 -11.93 15.38 -11.22
CA ARG A 92 -13.36 15.70 -11.16
C ARG A 92 -13.60 17.20 -10.94
N LEU A 93 -12.78 17.86 -10.14
CA LEU A 93 -12.90 19.30 -9.88
C LEU A 93 -12.53 20.13 -11.11
N ILE A 94 -11.47 19.77 -11.83
CA ILE A 94 -11.03 20.44 -13.06
C ILE A 94 -12.04 20.24 -14.19
N VAL A 95 -12.55 19.01 -14.36
CA VAL A 95 -13.60 18.71 -15.34
C VAL A 95 -14.87 19.49 -15.04
N THR A 96 -15.25 19.64 -13.76
CA THR A 96 -16.47 20.39 -13.38
C THR A 96 -16.27 21.91 -13.30
N LYS A 97 -15.04 22.40 -13.17
CA LYS A 97 -14.70 23.82 -13.15
C LYS A 97 -13.46 24.06 -14.00
N GLY A 98 -13.64 24.55 -15.22
CA GLY A 98 -12.54 25.03 -16.05
C GLY A 98 -11.77 26.14 -15.32
N ILE A 99 -10.51 25.87 -14.96
CA ILE A 99 -9.62 26.85 -14.32
C ILE A 99 -8.78 27.50 -15.42
N TYR A 100 -9.19 28.67 -15.90
CA TYR A 100 -8.41 29.45 -16.87
C TYR A 100 -7.31 30.24 -16.15
N PHE A 101 -6.05 30.03 -16.56
CA PHE A 101 -4.87 30.72 -16.04
C PHE A 101 -4.43 31.92 -16.87
N ASP A 102 -5.04 32.12 -18.04
CA ASP A 102 -4.93 33.37 -18.78
C ASP A 102 -6.01 34.31 -18.24
N GLY A 103 -5.61 35.47 -17.71
CA GLY A 103 -6.46 36.45 -17.00
C GLY A 103 -7.61 37.06 -17.82
N ARG A 104 -8.05 36.42 -18.90
CA ARG A 104 -9.24 36.78 -19.69
C ARG A 104 -10.49 36.26 -19.00
N ARG A 105 -10.88 37.00 -17.97
CA ARG A 105 -12.12 36.83 -17.23
C ARG A 105 -13.24 37.53 -17.99
N ASP A 106 -13.76 36.90 -19.04
CA ASP A 106 -15.04 37.32 -19.63
C ASP A 106 -16.01 36.12 -19.67
N ASN A 107 -16.80 35.99 -18.59
CA ASN A 107 -18.16 35.43 -18.53
C ASN A 107 -18.44 33.94 -18.80
N THR A 108 -17.46 33.04 -18.88
CA THR A 108 -17.75 31.63 -19.16
C THR A 108 -17.89 30.77 -17.89
N THR A 109 -18.98 30.95 -17.13
CA THR A 109 -19.51 29.85 -16.31
C THR A 109 -20.39 28.98 -17.19
N PHE A 110 -19.88 27.82 -17.64
CA PHE A 110 -20.70 26.78 -18.23
C PHE A 110 -20.79 25.62 -17.25
N GLN A 111 -22.00 25.30 -16.81
CA GLN A 111 -22.33 24.00 -16.24
C GLN A 111 -22.49 23.03 -17.41
N GLU A 112 -21.73 21.95 -17.42
CA GLU A 112 -22.05 20.81 -18.29
C GLU A 112 -23.23 20.05 -17.64
N LYS A 113 -24.25 19.77 -18.45
CA LYS A 113 -25.53 19.18 -18.03
C LYS A 113 -25.41 17.67 -17.81
#